data_AF-A0AAD5EC12-F1
#
_entry.id   AF-A0AAD5EC12-F1
#
_cell.length_a   1.000
_cell.length_b   1.000
_cell.length_c   1.000
_cell.angle_alpha   90.00
_cell.angle_beta   90.00
_cell.angle_gamma   90.00
#
_symmetry.space_group_name_H-M   'P 1'
#
loop_
_entity.id
_entity.type
_entity.pdbx_description
1 polymer ?
#
loop_
_entity_poly.entity_id
_entity_poly.type
_entity_poly.pdbx_seq_one_letter_code
_entity_poly.pdbx_strand_id
1 'polypeptide(L)'
;IIVVLDAPQQNIIQYFDETYDFIHHILESGDKVLVHCVAGVSRSATIVTAYLMRLNNMRYKEALAMLKRVRPFVTPNQGFIDQLRLY
;
A
#
# COMPACT_ATOMS: atom_id res chain seq x y z
N ILE A 1 -9.32 -10.92 4.03
CA ILE A 1 -9.99 -9.63 3.69
C ILE A 1 -9.80 -8.70 4.88
N ILE A 2 -9.21 -7.52 4.69
CA ILE A 2 -9.00 -6.53 5.76
C ILE A 2 -10.07 -5.45 5.63
N VAL A 3 -10.83 -5.22 6.70
CA VAL A 3 -11.90 -4.21 6.71
C VAL A 3 -11.33 -2.88 7.16
N VAL A 4 -11.13 -1.98 6.19
CA VAL A 4 -10.54 -0.65 6.41
C VAL A 4 -11.43 0.40 5.74
N LEU A 5 -11.85 1.41 6.51
CA LEU A 5 -12.54 2.58 5.99
C LEU A 5 -11.54 3.52 5.30
N ASP A 6 -11.95 4.17 4.22
CA ASP A 6 -11.13 5.18 3.55
C ASP A 6 -11.26 6.54 4.24
N ALA A 7 -10.80 6.61 5.48
CA ALA A 7 -10.86 7.80 6.33
C ALA A 7 -9.46 8.13 6.86
N PRO A 8 -9.08 9.42 6.96
CA PRO A 8 -7.77 9.81 7.49
C PRO A 8 -7.46 9.31 8.90
N GLN A 9 -8.49 9.12 9.73
CA GLN A 9 -8.35 8.64 11.12
C GLN A 9 -8.16 7.12 11.22
N GLN A 10 -8.35 6.39 10.13
CA GLN A 10 -8.25 4.93 10.14
C GLN A 10 -6.79 4.52 10.30
N ASN A 11 -6.51 3.69 11.30
CA ASN A 11 -5.20 3.06 11.49
C ASN A 11 -5.03 1.95 10.45
N ILE A 12 -4.32 2.23 9.37
CA ILE A 12 -3.98 1.27 8.31
C ILE A 12 -2.53 0.77 8.44
N ILE A 13 -1.64 1.54 9.07
CA ILE A 13 -0.22 1.17 9.27
C ILE A 13 -0.05 -0.13 10.03
N GLN A 14 -0.97 -0.43 10.95
CA GLN A 14 -0.99 -1.71 11.70
C GLN A 14 -1.02 -2.96 10.81
N TYR A 15 -1.42 -2.84 9.53
CA TYR A 15 -1.49 -3.95 8.58
C TYR A 15 -0.31 -4.03 7.62
N PHE A 16 0.63 -3.08 7.64
CA PHE A 16 1.68 -3.01 6.62
C PHE A 16 2.61 -4.22 6.65
N ASP A 17 3.01 -4.69 7.84
CA ASP A 17 3.90 -5.85 7.94
C ASP A 17 3.19 -7.15 7.60
N GLU A 18 1.98 -7.37 8.12
CA GLU A 18 1.16 -8.55 7.79
C GLU A 18 0.89 -8.64 6.28
N THR A 19 0.53 -7.52 5.65
CA THR A 19 0.28 -7.49 4.21
C THR A 19 1.56 -7.62 3.38
N TYR A 20 2.69 -7.10 3.86
CA TYR A 20 3.98 -7.34 3.21
C TYR A 20 4.30 -8.82 3.17
N ASP A 21 4.25 -9.50 4.33
CA ASP A 21 4.62 -10.91 4.44
C ASP A 21 3.70 -11.78 3.57
N PHE A 22 2.38 -11.50 3.58
CA PHE A 22 1.41 -12.18 2.71
C PHE A 22 1.70 -11.98 1.21
N ILE A 23 1.90 -10.72 0.78
CA ILE A 23 2.15 -10.42 -0.64
C ILE A 23 3.48 -11.05 -1.08
N HIS A 24 4.53 -10.90 -0.27
CA HIS A 24 5.86 -11.37 -0.61
C HIS A 24 5.90 -12.89 -0.75
N HIS A 25 5.32 -13.62 0.22
CA HIS A 25 5.28 -15.08 0.19
C HIS A 25 4.61 -15.65 -1.07
N ILE A 26 3.48 -15.06 -1.49
CA ILE A 26 2.76 -15.51 -2.70
C ILE A 26 3.55 -15.16 -3.97
N LEU A 27 4.24 -14.02 -4.00
CA LEU A 27 5.07 -13.67 -5.14
C LEU A 27 6.31 -14.56 -5.24
N GLU A 28 6.89 -14.99 -4.12
CA GLU A 28 8.00 -15.95 -4.09
C GLU A 28 7.59 -17.36 -4.53
N SER A 29 6.31 -17.76 -4.36
CA SER A 29 5.80 -19.03 -4.89
C SER A 29 5.58 -19.01 -6.42
N GLY A 30 5.75 -17.86 -7.07
CA GLY A 30 5.48 -17.67 -8.50
C GLY A 30 4.01 -17.40 -8.84
N ASP A 31 3.16 -17.26 -7.83
CA ASP A 31 1.75 -16.91 -7.99
C ASP A 31 1.54 -15.39 -8.11
N LYS A 32 0.28 -14.97 -8.22
CA LYS A 32 -0.11 -13.56 -8.41
C LYS A 32 -1.06 -13.10 -7.32
N VAL A 33 -0.85 -11.88 -6.85
CA VAL A 33 -1.71 -11.22 -5.85
C VAL A 33 -2.48 -10.07 -6.48
N LEU A 34 -3.80 -10.01 -6.23
CA LEU A 34 -4.63 -8.85 -6.51
C LEU A 34 -4.88 -8.06 -5.23
N VAL A 35 -4.30 -6.85 -5.14
CA VAL A 35 -4.62 -5.90 -4.07
C VAL A 35 -5.63 -4.89 -4.59
N HIS A 36 -6.84 -4.90 -4.05
CA HIS A 36 -7.92 -3.99 -4.46
C HIS A 36 -8.62 -3.32 -3.28
N CYS A 37 -9.30 -2.21 -3.56
CA CYS A 37 -10.29 -1.59 -2.67
C CYS A 37 -11.45 -1.10 -3.54
N VAL A 38 -12.41 -0.35 -2.98
CA VAL A 38 -13.63 0.06 -3.71
C VAL A 38 -13.31 0.85 -4.98
N ALA A 39 -12.57 1.96 -4.87
CA ALA A 39 -12.18 2.77 -6.03
C ALA A 39 -10.79 2.42 -6.58
N GLY A 40 -10.00 1.68 -5.79
CA GLY A 40 -8.58 1.46 -6.05
C GLY A 40 -7.73 2.74 -6.06
N VAL A 41 -8.20 3.84 -5.47
CA VAL A 41 -7.48 5.12 -5.45
C VAL A 41 -6.61 5.27 -4.20
N SER A 42 -7.13 4.89 -3.04
CA SER A 42 -6.53 5.18 -1.72
C SER A 42 -6.05 3.91 -1.02
N ARG A 43 -6.92 3.18 -0.28
CA ARG A 43 -6.54 2.00 0.54
C ARG A 43 -5.59 0.98 -0.15
N SER A 44 -5.97 0.48 -1.32
CA SER A 44 -5.11 -0.49 -2.04
C SER A 44 -3.80 0.14 -2.49
N ALA A 45 -3.81 1.41 -2.89
CA ALA A 45 -2.60 2.12 -3.27
C ALA A 45 -1.68 2.34 -2.07
N THR A 46 -2.24 2.61 -0.88
CA THR A 46 -1.48 2.69 0.37
C THR A 46 -0.77 1.38 0.67
N ILE A 47 -1.47 0.25 0.63
CA ILE A 47 -0.85 -1.08 0.89
C ILE A 47 0.24 -1.40 -0.13
N VAL A 48 0.00 -1.16 -1.42
CA VAL A 48 1.02 -1.40 -2.46
C VAL A 48 2.21 -0.45 -2.29
N THR A 49 1.97 0.80 -1.88
CA THR A 49 3.06 1.75 -1.60
C THR A 49 3.91 1.28 -0.43
N ALA A 50 3.29 0.86 0.68
CA ALA A 50 3.99 0.30 1.84
C ALA A 50 4.81 -0.94 1.47
N TYR A 51 4.23 -1.83 0.66
CA TYR A 51 4.95 -3.00 0.14
C TYR A 51 6.20 -2.61 -0.67
N LEU A 52 6.07 -1.65 -1.60
CA LEU A 52 7.20 -1.18 -2.41
C LEU A 52 8.27 -0.48 -1.57
N MET A 53 7.87 0.27 -0.53
CA MET A 53 8.79 0.90 0.42
C MET A 53 9.63 -0.16 1.13
N ARG A 54 9.01 -1.17 1.73
CA ARG A 54 9.72 -2.23 2.48
C ARG A 54 10.56 -3.12 1.56
N LEU A 55 10.02 -3.50 0.39
CA LEU A 55 10.74 -4.35 -0.57
C LEU A 55 12.03 -3.72 -1.08
N ASN A 56 12.00 -2.41 -1.37
CA ASN A 56 13.12 -1.72 -2.04
C ASN A 56 13.86 -0.72 -1.14
N ASN A 57 13.56 -0.70 0.16
CA ASN A 57 14.09 0.28 1.12
C ASN A 57 13.92 1.74 0.63
N MET A 58 12.71 2.07 0.15
CA MET A 58 12.38 3.36 -0.45
C MET A 58 11.58 4.25 0.49
N ARG A 59 11.75 5.56 0.37
CA ARG A 59 10.86 6.52 1.03
C ARG A 59 9.50 6.55 0.35
N TYR A 60 8.46 6.94 1.09
CA TYR A 60 7.09 6.96 0.57
C TYR A 60 6.93 7.69 -0.78
N LYS A 61 7.64 8.80 -0.99
CA LYS A 61 7.54 9.59 -2.23
C LYS A 61 8.02 8.80 -3.43
N GLU A 62 9.11 8.05 -3.27
CA GLU A 62 9.72 7.25 -4.33
C GLU A 62 8.82 6.07 -4.68
N ALA A 63 8.37 5.33 -3.65
CA ALA A 63 7.44 4.21 -3.82
C ALA A 63 6.10 4.63 -4.46
N LEU A 64 5.51 5.73 -3.99
CA LEU A 64 4.26 6.24 -4.56
C LEU A 64 4.45 6.75 -5.99
N ALA A 65 5.60 7.38 -6.29
CA ALA A 65 5.92 7.79 -7.65
C ALA A 65 6.05 6.59 -8.59
N MET A 66 6.70 5.50 -8.15
CA MET A 66 6.75 4.26 -8.93
C MET A 66 5.35 3.71 -9.21
N LEU A 67 4.48 3.64 -8.18
CA LEU A 67 3.11 3.19 -8.36
C LEU A 67 2.32 4.08 -9.33
N LYS A 68 2.51 5.41 -9.25
CA LYS A 68 1.87 6.37 -10.17
C LYS A 68 2.30 6.22 -11.62
N ARG A 69 3.49 5.67 -11.92
CA ARG A 69 3.91 5.40 -13.30
C ARG A 69 3.01 4.38 -13.99
N VAL A 70 2.49 3.41 -13.25
CA VAL A 70 1.59 2.37 -13.78
C VAL A 70 0.11 2.66 -13.49
N ARG A 71 -0.18 3.47 -12.47
CA ARG A 71 -1.55 3.85 -12.08
C ARG A 71 -1.63 5.34 -11.70
N PRO A 72 -1.69 6.26 -12.67
CA PRO A 72 -1.51 7.70 -12.43
C PRO A 72 -2.50 8.34 -11.46
N PHE A 73 -3.71 7.78 -11.36
CA PHE A 73 -4.81 8.34 -10.57
C PHE A 73 -4.80 7.93 -9.08
N VAL A 74 -3.82 7.12 -8.63
CA VAL A 74 -3.72 6.78 -7.20
C VAL A 74 -3.45 8.02 -6.36
N THR A 75 -4.21 8.19 -5.31
CA THR A 75 -4.07 9.29 -4.36
C THR A 75 -4.56 8.81 -3.00
N PRO A 76 -3.68 8.22 -2.17
CA PRO A 76 -3.99 7.93 -0.77
C PRO A 76 -4.52 9.17 -0.05
N ASN A 77 -5.48 9.00 0.86
CA ASN A 77 -5.92 10.11 1.71
C ASN A 77 -4.76 10.61 2.61
N GLN A 78 -4.89 11.83 3.16
CA GLN A 78 -3.80 12.46 3.89
C GLN A 78 -3.34 11.66 5.12
N GLY A 79 -4.27 11.08 5.89
CA GLY A 79 -3.91 10.27 7.06
C GLY A 79 -3.15 8.99 6.71
N PHE A 80 -3.43 8.40 5.55
CA PHE A 80 -2.65 7.28 5.02
C PHE A 80 -1.27 7.71 4.52
N ILE A 81 -1.16 8.90 3.92
CA ILE A 81 0.15 9.47 3.54
C ILE A 81 1.01 9.69 4.78
N ASP A 82 0.42 10.20 5.86
CA ASP A 82 1.15 10.45 7.11
C ASP A 82 1.60 9.13 7.76
N GLN A 83 0.75 8.10 7.72
CA GLN A 83 1.12 6.75 8.13
C GLN A 83 2.24 6.14 7.26
N LEU A 84 2.23 6.33 5.94
CA LEU A 84 3.34 5.94 5.05
C LEU A 84 4.63 6.72 5.30
N ARG A 85 4.59 7.89 5.95
CA ARG A 85 5.81 8.62 6.33
C ARG A 85 6.42 8.10 7.63
N LEU A 86 5.59 7.49 8.48
CA LEU A 86 6.00 6.91 9.77
C LEU A 86 6.54 5.49 9.62
N TYR A 87 6.09 4.77 8.59
CA TYR A 87 6.57 3.44 8.21
C TYR A 87 7.89 3.52 7.45
#